data_AF-A0A3M1PNG1-F1
#
_entry.id   AF-A0A3M1PNG1-F1
#
_cell.length_a   1.000
_cell.length_b   1.000
_cell.length_c   1.000
_cell.angle_alpha   90.00
_cell.angle_beta   90.00
_cell.angle_gamma   90.00
#
_symmetry.space_group_name_H-M   'P 1'
#
loop_
_entity.id
_entity.type
_entity.pdbx_description
1 polymer ?
#
loop_
_entity_poly.entity_id
_entity_poly.type
_entity_poly.pdbx_seq_one_letter_code
_entity_poly.pdbx_strand_id
1 'polypeptide(L)'
;MAIASAGVAVLLAAVNPADAASISFSAAEDRGSSPVDVDVFARDVEDGVEVTLKVNDSTNIGDLLAVYFNFGGTFNHKTINKSSVTGADVTKVSFDTNNIVGGNIGQKFEMAVQFGTTGAAGGLLTSTTFKIAQAGLTVQEFLNQTFAVRLQAVGSGPNGGGGSAKQYGTAPTAFDPDRTYAVETSCIDSG
;
A
#
# COMPACT_ATOMS: atom_id res chain seq x y z
N MET A 1 -34.35 41.55 28.61
CA MET A 1 -33.61 41.43 27.34
C MET A 1 -32.91 40.08 27.37
N ALA A 2 -33.45 39.07 26.67
CA ALA A 2 -32.92 37.71 26.69
C ALA A 2 -32.22 37.44 25.36
N ILE A 3 -30.95 37.06 25.41
CA ILE A 3 -30.16 36.67 24.23
C ILE A 3 -30.25 35.15 24.16
N ALA A 4 -31.03 34.63 23.20
CA ALA A 4 -31.07 33.20 22.92
C ALA A 4 -29.84 32.84 22.06
N SER A 5 -28.95 32.02 22.60
CA SER A 5 -27.83 31.41 21.88
C SER A 5 -28.37 30.26 21.04
N ALA A 6 -28.31 30.37 19.71
CA ALA A 6 -28.60 29.26 18.81
C ALA A 6 -27.33 28.42 18.67
N GLY A 7 -27.34 27.21 19.24
CA GLY A 7 -26.31 26.22 19.01
C GLY A 7 -26.31 25.79 17.54
N VAL A 8 -25.18 25.94 16.86
CA VAL A 8 -24.98 25.42 15.51
C VAL A 8 -24.80 23.90 15.63
N ALA A 9 -25.80 23.13 15.19
CA ALA A 9 -25.66 21.71 14.99
C ALA A 9 -24.79 21.48 13.75
N VAL A 10 -23.56 20.99 13.96
CA VAL A 10 -22.71 20.50 12.87
C VAL A 10 -23.25 19.15 12.45
N LEU A 11 -23.89 19.10 11.28
CA LEU A 11 -24.29 17.86 10.63
C LEU A 11 -23.01 17.13 10.19
N LEU A 12 -22.59 16.08 10.89
CA LEU A 12 -21.63 15.13 10.32
C LEU A 12 -22.37 14.34 9.25
N ALA A 13 -22.12 14.65 7.98
CA ALA A 13 -22.58 13.80 6.89
C ALA A 13 -21.89 12.44 7.04
N ALA A 14 -22.68 11.37 7.10
CA ALA A 14 -22.18 10.01 6.95
C ALA A 14 -21.54 9.90 5.57
N VAL A 15 -20.24 9.66 5.51
CA VAL A 15 -19.53 9.32 4.28
C VAL A 15 -20.16 8.03 3.77
N ASN A 16 -20.82 8.07 2.61
CA ASN A 16 -21.21 6.85 1.94
C ASN A 16 -19.92 6.13 1.49
N PRO A 17 -19.69 4.86 1.85
CA PRO A 17 -18.51 4.11 1.43
C PRO A 17 -18.42 3.88 -0.11
N ALA A 18 -19.38 4.39 -0.87
CA ALA A 18 -19.41 4.35 -2.34
C ALA A 18 -18.52 5.41 -3.02
N ASP A 19 -18.02 6.41 -2.29
CA ASP A 19 -17.12 7.47 -2.80
C ASP A 19 -15.78 7.51 -2.04
N ALA A 20 -15.28 6.36 -1.58
CA ALA A 20 -13.97 6.30 -0.95
C ALA A 20 -12.89 6.77 -1.94
N ALA A 21 -12.16 7.84 -1.60
CA ALA A 21 -11.08 8.33 -2.44
C ALA A 21 -10.03 7.24 -2.60
N SER A 22 -9.47 7.13 -3.81
CA SER A 22 -8.48 6.11 -4.11
C SER A 22 -7.37 6.64 -5.02
N ILE A 23 -6.24 5.96 -4.95
CA ILE A 23 -5.11 6.15 -5.86
C ILE A 23 -4.63 4.79 -6.36
N SER A 24 -4.09 4.79 -7.57
CA SER A 24 -3.44 3.62 -8.15
C SER A 24 -2.25 4.04 -8.99
N PHE A 25 -1.18 3.26 -8.93
CA PHE A 25 0.01 3.47 -9.74
C PHE A 25 0.85 2.19 -9.75
N SER A 26 1.81 2.12 -10.66
CA SER A 26 2.74 1.00 -10.74
C SER A 26 4.11 1.41 -10.22
N ALA A 27 4.70 0.60 -9.34
CA ALA A 27 6.11 0.66 -8.99
C ALA A 27 6.87 -0.20 -10.01
N ALA A 28 7.41 0.45 -11.04
CA ALA A 28 8.06 -0.20 -12.18
C ALA A 28 9.54 0.23 -12.35
N GLU A 29 10.02 1.20 -11.56
CA GLU A 29 11.43 1.58 -11.60
C GLU A 29 12.26 0.55 -10.82
N ASP A 30 12.86 -0.41 -11.52
CA ASP A 30 13.75 -1.39 -10.89
C ASP A 30 15.12 -0.79 -10.55
N ARG A 31 15.48 -0.88 -9.28
CA ARG A 31 16.84 -0.63 -8.76
C ARG A 31 17.48 -1.90 -8.21
N GLY A 32 16.88 -3.05 -8.49
CA GLY A 32 17.39 -4.37 -8.17
C GLY A 32 18.11 -5.01 -9.35
N SER A 33 18.10 -6.33 -9.37
CA SER A 33 18.70 -7.15 -10.42
C SER A 33 17.63 -7.83 -11.30
N SER A 34 16.35 -7.57 -11.09
CA SER A 34 15.26 -8.31 -11.72
C SER A 34 13.99 -7.45 -11.69
N PRO A 35 13.63 -6.81 -12.81
CA PRO A 35 12.44 -5.98 -12.87
C PRO A 35 11.20 -6.86 -12.69
N VAL A 36 10.28 -6.40 -11.85
CA VAL A 36 8.97 -7.01 -11.61
C VAL A 36 7.99 -5.87 -11.45
N ASP A 37 7.01 -5.74 -12.32
CA ASP A 37 6.00 -4.69 -12.18
C ASP A 37 5.06 -4.98 -11.01
N VAL A 38 4.79 -3.97 -10.18
CA VAL A 38 3.87 -4.07 -9.05
C VAL A 38 2.87 -2.92 -9.10
N ASP A 39 1.59 -3.27 -9.15
CA ASP A 39 0.51 -2.31 -8.95
C ASP A 39 0.28 -2.08 -7.46
N VAL A 40 0.18 -0.80 -7.10
CA VAL A 40 -0.18 -0.32 -5.78
C VAL A 40 -1.54 0.36 -5.89
N PHE A 41 -2.48 -0.07 -5.06
CA PHE A 41 -3.79 0.54 -4.91
C PHE A 41 -3.97 0.94 -3.45
N ALA A 42 -4.39 2.18 -3.19
CA ALA A 42 -4.73 2.62 -1.84
C ALA A 42 -6.09 3.31 -1.86
N ARG A 43 -6.92 3.06 -0.85
CA ARG A 43 -8.23 3.66 -0.71
C ARG A 43 -8.54 4.04 0.73
N ASP A 44 -9.34 5.08 0.88
CA ASP A 44 -9.94 5.41 2.16
C ASP A 44 -10.87 4.27 2.61
N VAL A 45 -10.81 3.95 3.90
CA VAL A 45 -11.72 3.03 4.56
C VAL A 45 -12.13 3.64 5.91
N GLU A 46 -13.11 3.03 6.58
CA GLU A 46 -13.45 3.43 7.95
C GLU A 46 -12.19 3.42 8.82
N ASP A 47 -11.92 4.54 9.49
CA ASP A 47 -10.78 4.74 10.39
C ASP A 47 -9.39 4.50 9.76
N GLY A 48 -9.19 4.77 8.47
CA GLY A 48 -7.85 4.86 7.91
C GLY A 48 -7.76 4.55 6.42
N VAL A 49 -6.68 3.89 6.01
CA VAL A 49 -6.42 3.55 4.61
C VAL A 49 -6.12 2.07 4.47
N GLU A 50 -6.68 1.47 3.43
CA GLU A 50 -6.35 0.14 2.97
C GLU A 50 -5.43 0.22 1.75
N VAL A 51 -4.34 -0.56 1.77
CA VAL A 51 -3.37 -0.64 0.69
C VAL A 51 -3.32 -2.07 0.18
N THR A 52 -3.46 -2.22 -1.14
CA THR A 52 -3.35 -3.47 -1.87
C THR A 52 -2.15 -3.41 -2.80
N LEU A 53 -1.36 -4.47 -2.81
CA LEU A 53 -0.25 -4.69 -3.71
C LEU A 53 -0.56 -5.88 -4.59
N LYS A 54 -0.24 -5.78 -5.87
CA LYS A 54 -0.37 -6.88 -6.82
C LYS A 54 0.79 -6.90 -7.79
N VAL A 55 1.49 -8.03 -7.86
CA VAL A 55 2.48 -8.27 -8.91
C VAL A 55 1.74 -8.37 -10.23
N ASN A 56 2.11 -7.49 -11.18
CA ASN A 56 1.49 -7.37 -12.49
C ASN A 56 2.55 -7.52 -13.59
N ASP A 57 3.27 -8.63 -13.55
CA ASP A 57 4.33 -8.95 -14.51
C ASP A 57 4.10 -10.35 -15.09
N SER A 58 4.01 -10.43 -16.41
CA SER A 58 3.79 -11.70 -17.14
C SER A 58 5.05 -12.54 -17.30
N THR A 59 6.22 -11.96 -17.03
CA THR A 59 7.54 -12.48 -17.37
C THR A 59 8.31 -12.93 -16.13
N ASN A 60 8.21 -12.16 -15.04
CA ASN A 60 8.86 -12.45 -13.77
C ASN A 60 7.82 -12.51 -12.65
N ILE A 61 7.85 -13.60 -11.90
CA ILE A 61 7.03 -13.72 -10.70
C ILE A 61 7.85 -13.18 -9.52
N GLY A 62 7.28 -12.24 -8.77
CA GLY A 62 7.87 -11.72 -7.56
C GLY A 62 7.14 -12.21 -6.32
N ASP A 63 7.89 -12.67 -5.33
CA ASP A 63 7.38 -12.88 -3.97
C ASP A 63 7.46 -11.55 -3.20
N LEU A 64 6.31 -11.01 -2.81
CA LEU A 64 6.19 -9.74 -2.09
C LEU A 64 6.77 -9.87 -0.67
N LEU A 65 7.81 -9.08 -0.37
CA LEU A 65 8.47 -9.10 0.94
C LEU A 65 8.16 -7.87 1.78
N ALA A 66 8.12 -6.69 1.17
CA ALA A 66 7.80 -5.46 1.89
C ALA A 66 7.37 -4.33 0.97
N VAL A 67 6.64 -3.37 1.53
CA VAL A 67 6.41 -2.05 0.94
C VAL A 67 6.94 -0.96 1.87
N TYR A 68 7.45 0.10 1.28
CA TYR A 68 8.00 1.28 1.94
C TYR A 68 7.34 2.51 1.33
N PHE A 69 6.99 3.50 2.15
CA PHE A 69 6.37 4.74 1.66
C PHE A 69 6.59 5.90 2.63
N ASN A 70 6.45 7.10 2.08
CA ASN A 70 6.42 8.35 2.80
C ASN A 70 5.00 8.91 2.84
N PHE A 71 4.76 9.83 3.77
CA PHE A 71 3.56 10.62 3.89
C PHE A 71 3.89 12.08 3.54
N GLY A 72 3.04 12.71 2.74
CA GLY A 72 3.29 14.04 2.20
C GLY A 72 2.39 15.15 2.74
N GLY A 73 1.25 14.79 3.33
CA GLY A 73 0.25 15.76 3.74
C GLY A 73 0.50 16.34 5.12
N THR A 74 -0.58 16.64 5.83
CA THR A 74 -0.51 17.32 7.13
C THR A 74 -0.70 16.35 8.30
N PHE A 75 -0.97 15.08 7.99
CA PHE A 75 -1.20 14.06 8.98
C PHE A 75 0.06 13.80 9.82
N ASN A 76 -0.08 13.73 11.14
CA ASN A 76 1.02 13.38 12.03
C ASN A 76 1.24 11.85 12.04
N HIS A 77 1.98 11.35 11.05
CA HIS A 77 2.28 9.92 10.88
C HIS A 77 3.01 9.28 12.07
N LYS A 78 3.63 10.09 12.95
CA LYS A 78 4.29 9.61 14.17
C LYS A 78 3.31 9.05 15.21
N THR A 79 2.00 9.26 15.02
CA THR A 79 0.95 8.70 15.86
C THR A 79 0.56 7.26 15.47
N ILE A 80 0.94 6.82 14.27
CA ILE A 80 0.73 5.44 13.82
C ILE A 80 1.56 4.51 14.71
N ASN A 81 0.94 3.45 15.20
CA ASN A 81 1.59 2.43 15.99
C ASN A 81 1.62 1.10 15.22
N LYS A 82 2.47 0.15 15.61
CA LYS A 82 2.56 -1.13 14.88
C LYS A 82 1.24 -1.90 14.91
N SER A 83 0.50 -1.81 16.01
CA SER A 83 -0.80 -2.48 16.18
C SER A 83 -1.94 -1.86 15.35
N SER A 84 -1.79 -0.66 14.81
CA SER A 84 -2.77 -0.08 13.88
C SER A 84 -2.63 -0.64 12.47
N VAL A 85 -1.55 -1.35 12.17
CA VAL A 85 -1.35 -2.00 10.87
C VAL A 85 -1.80 -3.45 10.98
N THR A 86 -2.81 -3.81 10.20
CA THR A 86 -3.40 -5.15 10.22
C THR A 86 -3.51 -5.71 8.81
N GLY A 87 -3.37 -7.02 8.67
CA GLY A 87 -3.45 -7.74 7.40
C GLY A 87 -2.98 -9.17 7.62
N ALA A 88 -3.56 -10.14 6.91
CA ALA A 88 -3.27 -11.56 7.13
C ALA A 88 -1.78 -11.89 6.91
N ASP A 89 -1.15 -11.22 5.95
CA ASP A 89 0.26 -11.46 5.59
C ASP A 89 1.23 -10.52 6.33
N VAL A 90 0.75 -9.54 7.09
CA VAL A 90 1.62 -8.57 7.77
C VAL A 90 2.38 -9.25 8.90
N THR A 91 3.71 -9.30 8.79
CA THR A 91 4.56 -9.95 9.81
C THR A 91 5.40 -8.95 10.60
N LYS A 92 5.65 -7.77 10.06
CA LYS A 92 6.42 -6.73 10.76
C LYS A 92 6.09 -5.33 10.23
N VAL A 93 6.14 -4.36 11.13
CA VAL A 93 6.05 -2.93 10.81
C VAL A 93 7.26 -2.23 11.39
N SER A 94 7.85 -1.33 10.61
CA SER A 94 8.93 -0.45 11.06
C SER A 94 8.68 0.96 10.58
N PHE A 95 9.10 1.91 11.39
CA PHE A 95 9.09 3.33 11.06
C PHE A 95 10.51 3.80 10.81
N ASP A 96 10.65 4.86 10.03
CA ASP A 96 11.90 5.58 9.82
C ASP A 96 13.06 4.62 9.45
N THR A 97 12.85 3.80 8.43
CA THR A 97 13.75 2.71 8.05
C THR A 97 14.01 2.64 6.55
N ASN A 98 15.16 2.06 6.19
CA ASN A 98 15.49 1.66 4.83
C ASN A 98 15.66 0.14 4.69
N ASN A 99 15.33 -0.62 5.75
CA ASN A 99 15.55 -2.06 5.80
C ASN A 99 14.61 -2.73 6.81
N ILE A 100 13.69 -3.56 6.33
CA ILE A 100 12.84 -4.39 7.18
C ILE A 100 13.02 -5.91 6.97
N VAL A 101 13.42 -6.34 5.76
CA VAL A 101 13.57 -7.75 5.33
C VAL A 101 15.02 -8.19 5.04
N GLY A 102 16.01 -7.45 5.54
CA GLY A 102 17.44 -7.76 5.42
C GLY A 102 18.05 -7.28 4.10
N GLY A 103 18.96 -6.31 4.13
CA GLY A 103 19.45 -5.58 2.94
C GLY A 103 18.70 -4.27 2.71
N ASN A 104 19.41 -3.24 2.27
CA ASN A 104 18.90 -1.87 2.18
C ASN A 104 18.09 -1.64 0.89
N ILE A 105 16.94 -0.98 0.96
CA ILE A 105 16.14 -0.63 -0.22
C ILE A 105 16.80 0.48 -1.06
N GLY A 106 17.61 1.35 -0.45
CA GLY A 106 18.42 2.40 -1.09
C GLY A 106 18.24 3.77 -0.44
N GLN A 107 17.06 4.02 0.14
CA GLN A 107 16.74 5.27 0.85
C GLN A 107 15.87 4.99 2.08
N LYS A 108 15.81 5.98 2.97
CA LYS A 108 14.98 5.91 4.17
C LYS A 108 13.53 6.28 3.82
N PHE A 109 12.60 5.54 4.41
CA PHE A 109 11.18 5.78 4.32
C PHE A 109 10.58 5.94 5.71
N GLU A 110 9.51 6.72 5.80
CA GLU A 110 8.83 6.98 7.06
C GLU A 110 8.15 5.72 7.61
N MET A 111 7.67 4.83 6.73
CA MET A 111 7.06 3.58 7.12
C MET A 111 7.42 2.44 6.16
N ALA A 112 7.56 1.24 6.73
CA ALA A 112 7.72 0.00 6.01
C ALA A 112 6.86 -1.10 6.63
N VAL A 113 6.19 -1.88 5.77
CA VAL A 113 5.38 -3.04 6.15
C VAL A 113 5.99 -4.26 5.46
N GLN A 114 6.29 -5.28 6.26
CA GLN A 114 6.78 -6.57 5.81
C GLN A 114 5.63 -7.55 5.68
N PHE A 115 5.70 -8.37 4.62
CA PHE A 115 4.76 -9.44 4.35
C PHE A 115 5.44 -10.80 4.41
N GLY A 116 4.67 -11.81 4.81
CA GLY A 116 5.09 -13.21 4.85
C GLY A 116 6.36 -13.44 5.69
N THR A 117 6.93 -14.63 5.53
CA THR A 117 8.21 -15.00 6.11
C THR A 117 9.28 -15.03 5.03
N THR A 118 10.46 -14.45 5.28
CA THR A 118 11.56 -14.48 4.32
C THR A 118 11.99 -15.92 4.01
N GLY A 119 11.90 -16.33 2.74
CA GLY A 119 12.29 -17.65 2.25
C GLY A 119 11.10 -18.50 1.81
N ALA A 120 11.33 -19.38 0.83
CA ALA A 120 10.31 -20.18 0.12
C ALA A 120 9.40 -21.07 1.00
N ALA A 121 9.63 -21.14 2.31
CA ALA A 121 8.82 -21.92 3.24
C ALA A 121 7.42 -21.32 3.49
N GLY A 122 7.22 -20.01 3.22
CA GLY A 122 5.94 -19.32 3.38
C GLY A 122 4.99 -19.41 2.18
N GLY A 123 5.45 -20.00 1.06
CA GLY A 123 4.76 -19.91 -0.22
C GLY A 123 5.04 -18.59 -0.96
N LEU A 124 4.54 -18.50 -2.19
CA LEU A 124 4.70 -17.34 -3.06
C LEU A 124 3.54 -16.35 -2.82
N LEU A 125 3.86 -15.10 -2.46
CA LEU A 125 2.90 -14.02 -2.27
C LEU A 125 2.94 -13.04 -3.44
N THR A 126 2.00 -13.14 -4.38
CA THR A 126 1.89 -12.22 -5.53
C THR A 126 0.90 -11.09 -5.33
N SER A 127 0.10 -11.13 -4.26
CA SER A 127 -0.78 -10.04 -3.86
C SER A 127 -1.01 -10.06 -2.36
N THR A 128 -1.18 -8.88 -1.77
CA THR A 128 -1.54 -8.76 -0.36
C THR A 128 -2.28 -7.44 -0.12
N THR A 129 -3.09 -7.42 0.92
CA THR A 129 -3.84 -6.24 1.37
C THR A 129 -3.63 -6.05 2.86
N PHE A 130 -3.40 -4.80 3.27
CA PHE A 130 -3.30 -4.43 4.68
C PHE A 130 -3.99 -3.09 4.93
N LYS A 131 -4.43 -2.87 6.17
CA LYS A 131 -5.06 -1.65 6.65
C LYS A 131 -4.13 -0.94 7.63
N ILE A 132 -4.03 0.38 7.50
CA ILE A 132 -3.44 1.28 8.51
C ILE A 132 -4.61 2.00 9.20
N ALA A 133 -5.01 1.51 10.36
CA ALA A 133 -6.15 2.00 11.13
C ALA A 133 -5.76 3.19 12.01
N GLN A 134 -5.90 4.40 11.49
CA GLN A 134 -5.52 5.61 12.19
C GLN A 134 -6.49 6.75 11.85
N ALA A 135 -7.12 7.31 12.89
CA ALA A 135 -8.04 8.42 12.71
C ALA A 135 -7.35 9.62 12.04
N GLY A 136 -7.98 10.15 10.98
CA GLY A 136 -7.47 11.27 10.19
C GLY A 136 -6.42 10.89 9.14
N LEU A 137 -6.01 9.61 9.05
CA LEU A 137 -5.23 9.13 7.91
C LEU A 137 -6.17 8.92 6.72
N THR A 138 -5.86 9.56 5.60
CA THR A 138 -6.57 9.39 4.33
C THR A 138 -5.58 9.19 3.19
N VAL A 139 -6.08 8.76 2.02
CA VAL A 139 -5.25 8.47 0.86
C VAL A 139 -4.55 9.71 0.31
N GLN A 140 -5.05 10.90 0.65
CA GLN A 140 -4.44 12.19 0.33
C GLN A 140 -2.99 12.28 0.83
N GLU A 141 -2.70 11.63 1.96
CA GLU A 141 -1.37 11.64 2.58
C GLU A 141 -0.32 10.89 1.73
N PHE A 142 -0.75 10.10 0.75
CA PHE A 142 0.15 9.40 -0.17
C PHE A 142 0.35 10.14 -1.50
N LEU A 143 -0.40 11.21 -1.79
CA LEU A 143 -0.27 11.91 -3.07
C LEU A 143 1.14 12.45 -3.27
N ASN A 144 1.68 12.25 -4.48
CA ASN A 144 3.03 12.66 -4.87
C ASN A 144 4.15 12.08 -3.97
N GLN A 145 3.87 11.00 -3.23
CA GLN A 145 4.86 10.36 -2.36
C GLN A 145 5.57 9.21 -3.06
N THR A 146 6.83 9.01 -2.70
CA THR A 146 7.60 7.86 -3.16
C THR A 146 7.18 6.60 -2.41
N PHE A 147 6.99 5.54 -3.19
CA PHE A 147 6.86 4.17 -2.72
C PHE A 147 8.03 3.34 -3.21
N ALA A 148 8.38 2.33 -2.42
CA ALA A 148 9.21 1.24 -2.90
C ALA A 148 8.62 -0.10 -2.48
N VAL A 149 8.71 -1.09 -3.36
CA VAL A 149 8.31 -2.47 -3.10
C VAL A 149 9.55 -3.34 -3.19
N ARG A 150 9.73 -4.18 -2.19
CA ARG A 150 10.78 -5.19 -2.19
C ARG A 150 10.19 -6.55 -2.45
N LEU A 151 10.78 -7.24 -3.42
CA LEU A 151 10.40 -8.59 -3.81
C LEU A 151 11.62 -9.50 -3.87
N GLN A 152 11.36 -10.79 -3.81
CA GLN A 152 12.30 -11.82 -4.26
C GLN A 152 11.80 -12.37 -5.58
N ALA A 153 12.60 -12.25 -6.64
CA ALA A 153 12.28 -12.84 -7.93
C ALA A 153 12.32 -14.38 -7.82
N VAL A 154 11.22 -15.02 -8.20
CA VAL A 154 11.11 -16.47 -8.32
C VAL A 154 10.92 -16.85 -9.79
N GLY A 155 11.65 -17.87 -10.26
CA GLY A 155 11.57 -18.36 -11.65
C GLY A 155 12.78 -18.01 -12.53
N SER A 156 12.71 -18.44 -13.79
CA SER A 156 13.79 -18.45 -14.79
C SER A 156 14.08 -17.08 -15.43
N GLY A 157 13.92 -15.99 -14.69
CA GLY A 157 14.15 -14.63 -15.21
C GLY A 157 15.55 -14.48 -15.83
N PRO A 158 15.83 -13.38 -16.56
CA PRO A 158 17.08 -13.19 -17.29
C PRO A 158 18.35 -13.30 -16.44
N ASN A 159 18.23 -13.15 -15.11
CA ASN A 159 19.32 -13.27 -14.14
C ASN A 159 19.22 -14.51 -13.22
N GLY A 160 18.35 -15.48 -13.55
CA GLY A 160 18.06 -16.66 -12.74
C GLY A 160 17.16 -16.39 -11.53
N GLY A 161 16.56 -17.43 -10.97
CA GLY A 161 15.74 -17.34 -9.76
C GLY A 161 16.59 -17.05 -8.53
N GLY A 162 16.20 -16.06 -7.72
CA GLY A 162 16.88 -15.72 -6.46
C GLY A 162 17.37 -14.28 -6.29
N GLY A 163 17.16 -13.39 -7.27
CA GLY A 163 17.50 -11.97 -7.16
C GLY A 163 16.54 -11.19 -6.26
N SER A 164 17.05 -10.21 -5.51
CA SER A 164 16.18 -9.23 -4.81
C SER A 164 15.79 -8.12 -5.80
N ALA A 165 14.49 -8.01 -6.06
CA ALA A 165 13.92 -6.91 -6.84
C ALA A 165 13.58 -5.74 -5.92
N LYS A 166 13.82 -4.52 -6.40
CA LYS A 166 13.56 -3.29 -5.64
C LYS A 166 12.88 -2.31 -6.57
N GLN A 167 11.56 -2.30 -6.52
CA GLN A 167 10.75 -1.47 -7.39
C GLN A 167 10.46 -0.15 -6.72
N TYR A 168 10.53 0.92 -7.47
CA TYR A 168 10.21 2.26 -7.04
C TYR A 168 9.07 2.83 -7.89
N GLY A 169 8.25 3.66 -7.26
CA GLY A 169 7.17 4.38 -7.91
C GLY A 169 6.84 5.66 -7.15
N THR A 170 6.16 6.57 -7.82
CA THR A 170 5.62 7.77 -7.21
C THR A 170 4.10 7.72 -7.34
N ALA A 171 3.40 7.89 -6.23
CA ALA A 171 1.96 8.00 -6.22
C ALA A 171 1.49 9.21 -7.05
N PRO A 172 0.29 9.17 -7.64
CA PRO A 172 -0.22 10.25 -8.47
C PRO A 172 -0.35 11.56 -7.69
N THR A 173 -0.46 12.67 -8.41
CA THR A 173 -0.62 14.01 -7.84
C THR A 173 -2.07 14.37 -7.52
N ALA A 174 -3.03 13.55 -7.96
CA ALA A 174 -4.45 13.71 -7.73
C ALA A 174 -5.13 12.34 -7.59
N PHE A 175 -6.34 12.34 -7.02
CA PHE A 175 -7.19 11.15 -6.97
C PHE A 175 -7.62 10.72 -8.36
N ASP A 176 -7.91 9.43 -8.50
CA ASP A 176 -8.56 8.89 -9.70
C ASP A 176 -10.00 8.50 -9.32
N PRO A 177 -11.01 9.37 -9.58
CA PRO A 177 -12.38 9.09 -9.22
C PRO A 177 -13.01 7.96 -10.06
N ASP A 178 -12.42 7.64 -11.22
CA ASP A 178 -13.01 6.70 -12.20
C ASP A 178 -12.35 5.32 -12.15
N ARG A 179 -11.23 5.15 -11.43
CA ARG A 179 -10.48 3.88 -11.39
C ARG A 179 -10.77 3.10 -10.11
N THR A 180 -11.93 2.46 -10.09
CA THR A 180 -12.20 1.37 -9.15
C THR A 180 -11.38 0.15 -9.56
N TYR A 181 -10.55 -0.39 -8.66
CA TYR A 181 -9.97 -1.71 -8.89
C TYR A 181 -11.14 -2.70 -8.94
N ALA A 182 -11.45 -3.22 -10.12
CA ALA A 182 -12.44 -4.27 -10.26
C ALA A 182 -11.94 -5.46 -9.43
N VAL A 183 -12.52 -5.65 -8.24
CA VAL A 183 -12.59 -6.99 -7.67
C VAL A 183 -13.39 -7.76 -8.70
N GLU A 184 -12.71 -8.48 -9.59
CA GLU A 184 -13.35 -9.38 -10.54
C GLU A 184 -14.14 -10.41 -9.73
N THR A 185 -15.37 -10.05 -9.39
CA THR A 185 -16.37 -10.99 -8.93
C THR A 185 -16.78 -11.68 -10.21
N SER A 186 -16.05 -12.75 -10.55
CA SER A 186 -16.47 -13.72 -11.56
C SER A 186 -17.76 -14.36 -11.03
N CYS A 187 -18.88 -13.68 -11.22
CA CYS A 187 -20.17 -14.32 -11.25
C CYS A 187 -20.17 -15.13 -12.54
N ILE A 188 -19.75 -16.39 -12.43
CA ILE A 188 -20.04 -17.41 -13.45
C ILE A 188 -21.56 -17.52 -13.50
N ASP A 189 -22.14 -16.82 -14.46
CA ASP A 189 -23.54 -16.97 -14.81
C ASP A 189 -23.72 -18.40 -15.33
N SER A 190 -24.41 -19.22 -14.55
CA SER A 190 -24.66 -20.62 -14.86
C SER A 190 -25.93 -20.67 -15.72
N GLY A 191 -25.75 -20.65 -17.04
CA GLY A 191 -26.77 -21.02 -18.03
C GLY A 191 -26.74 -22.51 -18.33
#